data_AF-A0A256F2Y7-F1
#
_entry.id   AF-A0A256F2Y7-F1
#
_cell.length_a   1.000
_cell.length_b   1.000
_cell.length_c   1.000
_cell.angle_alpha   90.00
_cell.angle_beta   90.00
_cell.angle_gamma   90.00
#
_symmetry.space_group_name_H-M   'P 1'
#
loop_
_entity.id
_entity.type
_entity.pdbx_description
1 polymer ?
#
loop_
_entity_poly.entity_id
_entity_poly.type
_entity_poly.pdbx_seq_one_letter_code
_entity_poly.pdbx_strand_id
1 'polypeptide(L)'
;MRRGEIIGLRWNEIDLDGRCLHLKDSKTGESVRPLGHTAVDLLRSVRKRNEKGDFVFPAERKDAAAFGGLPKAYQRIVEHADLKEAENVALSDLTLHGLRHGFATTADNLGLTLPTVAALLGHAAGGVTASYVARVDAVLSAAADKVAKEVASMMGDKRSGSIIEHPSARKRA
;
A
#
# COMPACT_ATOMS: atom_id res chain seq x y z
N MET A 1 -3.62 4.77 -0.77
CA MET A 1 -4.26 4.14 0.43
C MET A 1 -4.02 5.00 1.67
N ARG A 2 -4.92 4.98 2.67
CA ARG A 2 -4.73 5.61 3.99
C ARG A 2 -4.24 4.57 4.99
N ARG A 3 -3.60 5.01 6.09
CA ARG A 3 -3.07 4.13 7.14
C ARG A 3 -4.11 3.16 7.69
N GLY A 4 -5.28 3.67 8.10
CA GLY A 4 -6.35 2.83 8.68
C GLY A 4 -6.87 1.77 7.70
N GLU A 5 -7.03 2.16 6.43
CA GLU A 5 -7.48 1.26 5.36
C GLU A 5 -6.49 0.10 5.15
N ILE A 6 -5.18 0.33 5.28
CA ILE A 6 -4.16 -0.73 5.15
C ILE A 6 -4.10 -1.64 6.38
N ILE A 7 -4.16 -1.07 7.58
CA ILE A 7 -4.09 -1.86 8.82
C ILE A 7 -5.28 -2.82 8.90
N GLY A 8 -6.48 -2.36 8.54
CA GLY A 8 -7.70 -3.16 8.58
C GLY A 8 -7.93 -4.06 7.37
N LEU A 9 -7.04 -4.04 6.37
CA LEU A 9 -7.28 -4.67 5.07
C LEU A 9 -7.46 -6.19 5.19
N ARG A 10 -8.56 -6.69 4.63
CA ARG A 10 -8.90 -8.12 4.59
C ARG A 10 -8.73 -8.73 3.21
N TRP A 11 -8.46 -10.03 3.15
CA TRP A 11 -8.33 -10.75 1.87
C TRP A 11 -9.61 -10.74 1.03
N ASN A 12 -10.79 -10.68 1.66
CA ASN A 12 -12.06 -10.58 0.94
C ASN A 12 -12.35 -9.19 0.34
N GLU A 13 -11.50 -8.20 0.64
CA GLU A 13 -11.52 -6.86 0.04
C GLU A 13 -10.48 -6.74 -1.10
N ILE A 14 -9.82 -7.84 -1.47
CA ILE A 14 -8.81 -7.87 -2.54
C ILE A 14 -9.24 -8.85 -3.61
N ASP A 15 -9.47 -8.33 -4.81
CA ASP A 15 -9.55 -9.15 -6.02
C ASP A 15 -8.17 -9.17 -6.69
N LEU A 16 -7.41 -10.24 -6.47
CA LEU A 16 -6.07 -10.40 -7.05
C LEU A 16 -6.10 -10.69 -8.55
N ASP A 17 -7.21 -11.22 -9.06
CA ASP A 17 -7.36 -11.60 -10.47
C ASP A 17 -7.92 -10.41 -11.27
N GLY A 18 -8.91 -9.71 -10.71
CA GLY A 18 -9.40 -8.41 -11.18
C GLY A 18 -8.45 -7.23 -10.90
N ARG A 19 -7.37 -7.47 -10.15
CA ARG A 19 -6.32 -6.49 -9.79
C ARG A 19 -6.90 -5.22 -9.16
N CYS A 20 -7.70 -5.37 -8.13
CA CYS A 20 -8.31 -4.23 -7.45
C CYS A 20 -8.59 -4.50 -5.97
N LEU A 21 -8.77 -3.40 -5.23
CA LEU A 21 -9.27 -3.38 -3.87
C LEU A 21 -10.74 -2.98 -3.88
N HIS A 22 -11.57 -3.66 -3.09
CA HIS A 22 -12.97 -3.34 -2.82
C HIS A 22 -13.10 -2.97 -1.34
N LEU A 23 -12.83 -1.71 -1.02
CA LEU A 23 -12.86 -1.22 0.36
C LEU A 23 -14.29 -0.86 0.74
N LYS A 24 -14.89 -1.61 1.66
CA LYS A 24 -16.29 -1.42 2.07
C LYS A 24 -16.46 -0.26 3.06
N ASP A 25 -15.46 -0.06 3.92
CA ASP A 25 -15.46 0.98 4.95
C ASP A 25 -14.25 1.90 4.75
N SER A 26 -14.33 2.79 3.75
CA SER A 26 -13.35 3.86 3.56
C SER A 26 -13.89 5.17 4.14
N LYS A 27 -12.98 6.13 4.42
CA LYS A 27 -13.34 7.47 4.94
C LYS A 27 -14.44 8.18 4.13
N THR A 28 -14.65 7.79 2.87
CA THR A 28 -15.61 8.37 1.94
C THR A 28 -16.67 7.37 1.45
N GLY A 29 -16.88 6.25 2.17
CA GLY A 29 -17.78 5.16 1.76
C GLY A 29 -17.09 4.06 0.96
N GLU A 30 -17.85 3.28 0.20
CA GLU A 30 -17.32 2.21 -0.64
C GLU A 30 -16.34 2.76 -1.70
N SER A 31 -15.20 2.09 -1.88
CA SER A 31 -14.16 2.55 -2.82
C SER A 31 -13.50 1.36 -3.51
N VAL A 32 -13.61 1.34 -4.84
CA VAL A 32 -12.85 0.41 -5.68
C VAL A 32 -11.57 1.09 -6.16
N ARG A 33 -10.42 0.43 -5.99
CA ARG A 33 -9.11 1.00 -6.38
C ARG A 33 -8.28 -0.01 -7.16
N PRO A 34 -7.80 0.32 -8.38
CA PRO A 34 -6.93 -0.57 -9.14
C PRO A 34 -5.61 -0.82 -8.44
N LEU A 35 -5.05 -2.01 -8.66
CA LEU A 35 -3.72 -2.42 -8.24
C LEU A 35 -2.85 -2.65 -9.47
N GLY A 36 -1.65 -2.08 -9.46
CA GLY A 36 -0.64 -2.44 -10.46
C GLY A 36 -0.10 -3.85 -10.23
N HIS A 37 0.42 -4.49 -11.28
CA HIS A 37 0.95 -5.86 -11.23
C HIS A 37 1.99 -6.05 -10.11
N THR A 38 2.93 -5.11 -9.94
CA THR A 38 3.94 -5.19 -8.87
C THR A 38 3.31 -5.32 -7.48
N ALA A 39 2.21 -4.60 -7.23
CA ALA A 39 1.50 -4.69 -5.96
C ALA A 39 0.74 -6.02 -5.82
N VAL A 40 0.15 -6.52 -6.91
CA VAL A 40 -0.51 -7.84 -6.93
C VAL A 40 0.49 -8.96 -6.66
N ASP A 41 1.67 -8.93 -7.28
CA ASP A 41 2.72 -9.93 -7.07
C ASP A 41 3.20 -9.94 -5.62
N LEU A 42 3.40 -8.75 -5.04
CA LEU A 42 3.71 -8.60 -3.62
C LEU A 42 2.60 -9.21 -2.74
N LEU A 43 1.34 -8.89 -3.00
CA LEU A 43 0.21 -9.40 -2.22
C LEU A 43 0.06 -10.92 -2.36
N ARG A 44 0.30 -11.49 -3.54
CA ARG A 44 0.35 -12.96 -3.74
C ARG A 44 1.45 -13.58 -2.89
N SER A 45 2.63 -12.95 -2.81
CA SER A 45 3.72 -13.41 -1.94
C SER A 45 3.38 -13.33 -0.45
N VAL A 46 2.62 -12.32 -0.04
CA VAL A 46 2.14 -12.17 1.35
C VAL A 46 1.10 -13.23 1.66
N ARG A 47 0.15 -13.48 0.75
CA ARG A 47 -0.89 -14.51 0.92
C ARG A 47 -0.32 -15.90 1.09
N LYS A 48 0.72 -16.25 0.31
CA LYS A 48 1.44 -17.53 0.46
C LYS A 48 2.14 -17.69 1.81
N ARG A 49 2.58 -16.59 2.42
CA ARG A 49 3.23 -16.61 3.75
C ARG A 49 2.22 -16.67 4.89
N ASN A 50 1.05 -16.06 4.69
CA ASN A 50 -0.02 -15.92 5.67
C ASN A 50 -1.30 -16.60 5.17
N GLU A 51 -1.26 -17.91 4.93
CA GLU A 51 -2.42 -18.65 4.38
C GLU A 51 -3.62 -18.69 5.35
N LYS A 52 -3.37 -18.50 6.65
CA LYS A 52 -4.38 -18.57 7.70
C LYS A 52 -4.75 -17.16 8.17
N GLY A 53 -6.03 -16.82 8.11
CA GLY A 53 -6.62 -15.60 8.67
C GLY A 53 -7.20 -14.64 7.64
N ASP A 54 -8.08 -13.75 8.12
CA ASP A 54 -8.82 -12.83 7.25
C ASP A 54 -7.99 -11.58 6.88
N PHE A 55 -7.05 -11.18 7.74
CA PHE A 55 -6.27 -9.97 7.58
C PHE A 55 -5.04 -10.20 6.69
N VAL A 56 -4.76 -9.22 5.83
CA VAL A 56 -3.54 -9.21 5.01
C VAL A 56 -2.29 -9.03 5.88
N PHE A 57 -2.43 -8.20 6.92
CA PHE A 57 -1.41 -7.94 7.92
C PHE A 57 -1.93 -8.36 9.31
N PRO A 58 -1.83 -9.66 9.67
CA PRO A 58 -2.33 -10.16 10.95
C PRO A 58 -1.44 -9.71 12.12
N ALA A 59 -2.02 -9.64 13.31
CA ALA A 59 -1.28 -9.43 14.55
C ALA A 59 -0.46 -10.68 14.91
N GLU A 60 0.78 -10.48 15.39
CA GLU A 60 1.69 -11.58 15.77
C GLU A 60 1.18 -12.40 16.97
N ARG A 61 0.43 -11.77 17.88
CA ARG A 61 0.09 -12.34 19.20
C ARG A 61 -1.40 -12.57 19.45
N LYS A 62 -2.27 -12.10 18.55
CA LYS A 62 -3.72 -12.22 18.70
C LYS A 62 -4.29 -12.78 17.41
N ASP A 63 -4.82 -13.98 17.50
CA ASP A 63 -5.56 -14.58 16.40
C ASP A 63 -6.75 -13.70 16.03
N ALA A 64 -7.05 -13.63 14.73
CA ALA A 64 -8.14 -12.83 14.16
C ALA A 64 -8.08 -11.32 14.48
N ALA A 65 -6.90 -10.74 14.72
CA ALA A 65 -6.71 -9.31 14.89
C ALA A 65 -5.77 -8.71 13.82
N ALA A 66 -5.99 -7.44 13.48
CA ALA A 66 -5.13 -6.65 12.60
C ALA A 66 -3.81 -6.24 13.29
N PHE A 67 -2.76 -6.04 12.50
CA PHE A 67 -1.48 -5.53 12.97
C PHE A 67 -1.57 -4.06 13.44
N GLY A 68 -1.78 -3.86 14.74
CA GLY A 68 -1.85 -2.52 15.36
C GLY A 68 -0.49 -1.82 15.53
N GLY A 69 0.63 -2.52 15.29
CA GLY A 69 1.98 -2.02 15.54
C GLY A 69 2.56 -1.10 14.48
N LEU A 70 1.81 -0.77 13.42
CA LEU A 70 2.34 -0.07 12.24
C LEU A 70 3.06 1.26 12.56
N PRO A 71 2.57 2.17 13.43
CA PRO A 71 3.29 3.40 13.72
C PRO A 71 4.69 3.16 14.30
N LYS A 72 4.81 2.23 15.26
CA LYS A 72 6.10 1.87 15.87
C LYS A 72 6.99 1.09 14.90
N ALA A 73 6.42 0.19 14.11
CA ALA A 73 7.15 -0.56 13.10
C ALA A 73 7.71 0.38 12.02
N TYR A 74 6.91 1.33 11.56
CA TYR A 74 7.32 2.34 10.59
C TYR A 74 8.44 3.22 11.15
N GLN A 75 8.31 3.71 12.39
CA GLN A 75 9.35 4.47 13.05
C GLN A 75 10.69 3.71 13.09
N ARG A 76 10.66 2.42 13.43
CA ARG A 76 11.87 1.57 13.44
C ARG A 76 12.53 1.41 12.06
N ILE A 77 11.76 1.53 10.98
CA ILE A 77 12.29 1.46 9.61
C ILE A 77 12.97 2.78 9.24
N VAL A 78 12.34 3.92 9.53
CA VAL A 78 12.86 5.24 9.13
C VAL A 78 13.93 5.80 10.07
N GLU A 79 14.05 5.27 11.30
CA GLU A 79 15.08 5.60 12.29
C GLU A 79 16.06 4.44 12.51
N HIS A 80 16.22 3.55 11.54
CA HIS A 80 17.07 2.37 11.71
C HIS A 80 18.54 2.76 11.91
N ALA A 81 19.22 2.15 12.89
CA ALA A 81 20.59 2.51 13.26
C ALA A 81 21.64 2.31 12.15
N ASP A 82 21.34 1.44 11.18
CA ASP A 82 22.21 1.15 10.03
C ASP A 82 22.03 2.15 8.87
N LEU A 83 21.10 3.12 8.99
CA LEU A 83 20.92 4.16 7.97
C LEU A 83 22.12 5.10 7.96
N LYS A 84 22.61 5.40 6.76
CA LYS A 84 23.64 6.41 6.53
C LYS A 84 23.07 7.80 6.74
N GLU A 85 23.93 8.77 7.00
CA GLU A 85 23.54 10.18 7.22
C GLU A 85 22.62 10.71 6.10
N ALA A 86 22.98 10.47 4.83
CA ALA A 86 22.17 10.89 3.69
C ALA A 86 20.77 10.24 3.66
N GLU A 87 20.65 8.99 4.12
CA GLU A 87 19.38 8.26 4.20
C GLU A 87 18.53 8.78 5.38
N ASN A 88 19.15 9.04 6.54
CA ASN A 88 18.47 9.66 7.68
C ASN A 88 17.89 11.03 7.31
N VAL A 89 18.64 11.87 6.62
CA VAL A 89 18.17 13.17 6.12
C VAL A 89 17.03 12.99 5.11
N ALA A 90 17.12 12.00 4.21
CA ALA A 90 16.05 11.75 3.24
C ALA A 90 14.76 11.20 3.88
N LEU A 91 14.87 10.49 5.01
CA LEU A 91 13.75 9.79 5.65
C LEU A 91 13.15 10.57 6.84
N SER A 92 13.79 11.64 7.33
CA SER A 92 13.39 12.37 8.54
C SER A 92 11.95 12.88 8.51
N ASP A 93 11.47 13.30 7.33
CA ASP A 93 10.11 13.83 7.13
C ASP A 93 9.19 12.82 6.41
N LEU A 94 9.66 11.60 6.15
CA LEU A 94 8.89 10.62 5.43
C LEU A 94 7.79 10.04 6.33
N THR A 95 6.54 10.32 6.00
CA THR A 95 5.37 9.77 6.70
C THR A 95 4.59 8.80 5.81
N LEU A 96 3.73 7.96 6.41
CA LEU A 96 2.77 7.13 5.66
C LEU A 96 1.82 7.97 4.78
N HIS A 97 1.53 9.22 5.18
CA HIS A 97 0.78 10.14 4.33
C HIS A 97 1.65 10.69 3.20
N GLY A 98 2.92 10.97 3.48
CA GLY A 98 3.94 11.30 2.51
C GLY A 98 4.09 10.23 1.42
N LEU A 99 4.05 8.94 1.77
CA LEU A 99 4.05 7.84 0.78
C LEU A 99 2.82 7.89 -0.16
N ARG A 100 1.64 8.24 0.38
CA ARG A 100 0.44 8.44 -0.45
C ARG A 100 0.61 9.66 -1.38
N HIS A 101 1.21 10.73 -0.89
CA HIS A 101 1.54 11.90 -1.71
C HIS A 101 2.57 11.58 -2.78
N GLY A 102 3.64 10.85 -2.43
CA GLY A 102 4.66 10.40 -3.38
C GLY A 102 4.06 9.57 -4.51
N PHE A 103 3.08 8.70 -4.22
CA PHE A 103 2.31 8.01 -5.26
C PHE A 103 1.58 8.99 -6.20
N ALA A 104 0.94 10.03 -5.65
CA ALA A 104 0.24 11.04 -6.43
C ALA A 104 1.20 11.88 -7.30
N THR A 105 2.33 12.32 -6.72
CA THR A 105 3.39 13.05 -7.42
C THR A 105 4.01 12.20 -8.53
N THR A 106 4.23 10.91 -8.29
CA THR A 106 4.73 9.99 -9.32
C THR A 106 3.73 9.88 -10.47
N ALA A 107 2.44 9.75 -10.17
CA ALA A 107 1.38 9.71 -11.17
C ALA A 107 1.31 11.00 -12.00
N ASP A 108 1.45 12.16 -11.36
CA ASP A 108 1.48 13.48 -12.00
C ASP A 108 2.71 13.63 -12.91
N ASN A 109 3.91 13.26 -12.43
CA ASN A 109 5.15 13.25 -13.21
C ASN A 109 5.07 12.33 -14.45
N LEU A 110 4.28 11.26 -14.37
CA LEU A 110 3.99 10.36 -15.49
C LEU A 110 2.94 10.91 -16.47
N GLY A 111 2.45 12.13 -16.26
CA GLY A 111 1.49 12.83 -17.11
C GLY A 111 0.04 12.36 -16.95
N LEU A 112 -0.31 11.72 -15.82
CA LEU A 112 -1.69 11.33 -15.57
C LEU A 112 -2.54 12.55 -15.17
N THR A 113 -3.77 12.61 -15.67
CA THR A 113 -4.66 13.75 -15.39
C THR A 113 -5.11 13.75 -13.93
N LEU A 114 -5.38 14.93 -13.36
CA LEU A 114 -5.88 15.07 -11.98
C LEU A 114 -7.11 14.17 -11.67
N PRO A 115 -8.12 14.04 -12.55
CA PRO A 115 -9.22 13.09 -12.33
C PRO A 115 -8.76 11.63 -12.23
N THR A 116 -7.78 11.24 -13.05
CA THR A 116 -7.21 9.88 -13.02
C THR A 116 -6.47 9.64 -11.71
N VAL A 117 -5.62 10.58 -11.27
CA VAL A 117 -4.89 10.47 -9.99
C VAL A 117 -5.86 10.42 -8.81
N ALA A 118 -6.91 11.24 -8.82
CA ALA A 118 -7.95 11.22 -7.80
C ALA A 118 -8.68 9.87 -7.75
N ALA A 119 -9.02 9.28 -8.90
CA ALA A 119 -9.63 7.96 -8.99
C ALA A 119 -8.70 6.85 -8.47
N LEU A 120 -7.41 6.85 -8.84
CA LEU A 120 -6.42 5.90 -8.31
C LEU A 120 -6.29 5.95 -6.79
N LEU A 121 -6.38 7.16 -6.22
CA LEU A 121 -6.33 7.38 -4.78
C LEU A 121 -7.64 7.03 -4.06
N GLY A 122 -8.72 6.79 -4.79
CA GLY A 122 -10.07 6.59 -4.26
C GLY A 122 -10.60 7.85 -3.57
N HIS A 123 -10.36 9.02 -4.14
CA HIS A 123 -11.10 10.22 -3.77
C HIS A 123 -12.50 10.13 -4.36
N ALA A 124 -13.52 10.40 -3.54
CA ALA A 124 -14.90 10.45 -4.02
C ALA A 124 -14.98 11.47 -5.17
N ALA A 125 -15.46 11.02 -6.33
CA ALA A 125 -15.68 11.92 -7.46
C ALA A 125 -16.82 12.87 -7.10
N GLY A 126 -16.50 14.15 -6.91
CA GLY A 126 -17.46 15.21 -6.58
C GLY A 126 -18.33 15.63 -7.78
N GLY A 127 -18.87 14.68 -8.55
CA GLY A 127 -19.65 14.99 -9.75
C GLY A 127 -20.59 13.87 -10.19
N VAL A 128 -21.65 14.26 -10.92
CA VAL A 128 -22.80 13.42 -11.35
C VAL A 128 -22.38 12.22 -12.24
N THR A 129 -21.16 12.22 -12.78
CA THR A 129 -20.57 11.12 -13.56
C THR A 129 -19.87 10.05 -12.72
N ALA A 130 -19.93 10.13 -11.38
CA ALA A 130 -19.24 9.23 -10.45
C ALA A 130 -19.80 7.79 -10.34
N SER A 131 -20.85 7.42 -11.10
CA SER A 131 -21.58 6.16 -10.91
C SER A 131 -21.09 4.97 -11.75
N TYR A 132 -19.83 4.96 -12.22
CA TYR A 132 -19.27 3.83 -12.97
C TYR A 132 -18.24 2.98 -12.19
N VAL A 133 -18.28 2.98 -10.86
CA VAL A 133 -17.20 2.43 -10.02
C VAL A 133 -17.59 1.09 -9.35
N ALA A 134 -18.29 0.21 -10.06
CA ALA A 134 -18.41 -1.20 -9.65
C ALA A 134 -17.31 -2.08 -10.28
N ARG A 135 -16.63 -1.60 -11.34
CA ARG A 135 -15.52 -2.28 -12.00
C ARG A 135 -14.41 -1.29 -12.30
N VAL A 136 -13.18 -1.74 -12.14
CA VAL A 136 -12.00 -1.03 -12.62
C VAL A 136 -12.00 -1.07 -14.15
N ASP A 137 -12.02 0.10 -14.79
CA ASP A 137 -11.83 0.19 -16.24
C ASP A 137 -10.36 -0.10 -16.62
N ALA A 138 -10.13 -0.66 -17.80
CA ALA A 138 -8.82 -0.96 -18.36
C ALA A 138 -7.89 0.27 -18.35
N VAL A 139 -8.44 1.47 -18.56
CA VAL A 139 -7.68 2.73 -18.50
C VAL A 139 -7.11 2.98 -17.10
N LEU A 140 -7.92 2.80 -16.06
CA LEU A 140 -7.48 2.96 -14.66
C LEU A 140 -6.50 1.87 -14.25
N SER A 141 -6.70 0.64 -14.74
CA SER A 141 -5.74 -0.47 -14.54
C SER A 141 -4.37 -0.15 -15.14
N ALA A 142 -4.35 0.32 -16.39
CA ALA A 142 -3.12 0.69 -17.07
C ALA A 142 -2.41 1.87 -16.39
N ALA A 143 -3.17 2.85 -15.88
CA ALA A 143 -2.62 3.95 -15.10
C ALA A 143 -1.99 3.45 -13.77
N ALA A 144 -2.66 2.55 -13.06
CA ALA A 144 -2.13 1.94 -11.84
C ALA A 144 -0.84 1.13 -12.12
N ASP A 145 -0.82 0.36 -13.21
CA ASP A 145 0.37 -0.37 -13.67
C ASP A 145 1.54 0.57 -13.97
N LYS A 146 1.28 1.68 -14.67
CA LYS A 146 2.31 2.68 -15.02
C LYS A 146 2.97 3.24 -13.75
N VAL A 147 2.17 3.65 -12.76
CA VAL A 147 2.69 4.19 -11.50
C VAL A 147 3.41 3.10 -10.69
N ALA A 148 2.84 1.89 -10.60
CA ALA A 148 3.47 0.79 -9.87
C ALA A 148 4.82 0.38 -10.46
N LYS A 149 4.95 0.38 -11.79
CA LYS A 149 6.20 0.09 -12.49
C LYS A 149 7.25 1.16 -12.23
N GLU A 150 6.86 2.43 -12.25
CA GLU A 150 7.78 3.54 -11.97
C GLU A 150 8.28 3.49 -10.52
N VAL A 151 7.39 3.30 -9.55
CA VAL A 151 7.77 3.13 -8.14
C VAL A 151 8.70 1.93 -7.96
N ALA A 152 8.42 0.79 -8.62
CA ALA A 152 9.29 -0.37 -8.58
C ALA A 152 10.68 -0.08 -9.16
N SER A 153 10.74 0.66 -10.27
CA SER A 153 12.00 1.09 -10.89
C SER A 153 12.81 1.99 -9.95
N MET A 154 12.16 2.93 -9.26
CA MET A 154 12.81 3.78 -8.25
C MET A 154 13.33 3.00 -7.04
N MET A 155 12.64 1.92 -6.64
CA MET A 155 13.10 1.03 -5.58
C MET A 155 14.31 0.17 -5.99
N GLY A 156 14.52 -0.03 -7.29
CA GLY A 156 15.62 -0.82 -7.86
C GLY A 156 15.42 -2.34 -7.79
N ASP A 157 16.15 -3.08 -8.65
CA ASP A 157 16.03 -4.54 -8.78
C ASP A 157 16.89 -5.34 -7.81
N LYS A 158 17.87 -4.71 -7.17
CA LYS A 158 18.74 -5.41 -6.23
C LYS A 158 18.07 -5.45 -4.87
N ARG A 159 17.87 -6.67 -4.36
CA ARG A 159 17.90 -6.93 -2.91
C ARG A 159 19.33 -6.70 -2.39
N SER A 160 19.89 -5.51 -2.61
CA SER A 160 21.18 -5.08 -2.08
C SER A 160 21.04 -4.45 -0.69
N GLY A 161 19.81 -4.29 -0.20
CA GLY A 161 19.56 -3.96 1.20
C GLY A 161 19.98 -5.14 2.07
N SER A 162 20.73 -4.85 3.13
CA SER A 162 20.91 -5.76 4.24
C SER A 162 19.53 -6.15 4.78
N ILE A 163 19.21 -7.44 4.78
CA ILE A 163 18.03 -7.93 5.49
C ILE A 163 18.34 -7.76 6.97
N ILE A 164 17.78 -6.72 7.57
CA ILE A 164 17.88 -6.50 9.00
C ILE A 164 16.81 -7.38 9.65
N GLU A 165 17.24 -8.49 10.24
CA GLU A 165 16.38 -9.27 11.10
C GLU A 165 16.07 -8.46 12.36
N HIS A 166 14.83 -8.01 12.50
CA HIS A 166 14.41 -7.44 13.77
C HIS A 166 14.24 -8.54 14.81
N PRO A 167 14.80 -8.36 16.02
CA PRO A 167 14.56 -9.32 17.10
C PRO A 167 13.06 -9.36 17.35
N SER A 168 12.47 -10.54 17.07
CA SER A 168 11.09 -10.83 17.44
C SER A 168 10.89 -10.45 18.90
N ALA A 169 9.74 -9.84 19.20
CA ALA A 169 9.46 -9.39 20.56
C ALA A 169 9.45 -10.62 21.47
N ARG A 170 10.55 -10.84 22.23
CA ARG A 170 10.82 -11.91 23.20
C ARG A 170 9.57 -12.75 23.48
N LYS A 171 9.58 -14.04 23.08
CA LYS A 171 8.75 -15.06 23.74
C LYS A 171 9.02 -14.92 25.24
N ARG A 172 8.05 -14.38 25.98
CA ARG A 172 8.06 -14.51 27.43
C ARG A 172 7.82 -15.99 27.70
N ALA A 173 8.79 -16.60 28.37
CA ALA A 173 8.64 -17.90 29.02
C ALA A 173 7.46 -17.87 30.01
#